data_AF-A0A8J7DF71-F1
#
_entry.id   AF-A0A8J7DF71-F1
#
_cell.length_a   1.000
_cell.length_b   1.000
_cell.length_c   1.000
_cell.angle_alpha   90.00
_cell.angle_beta   90.00
_cell.angle_gamma   90.00
#
_symmetry.space_group_name_H-M   'P 1'
#
loop_
_entity.id
_entity.type
_entity.pdbx_description
1 polymer ?
#
loop_
_entity_poly.entity_id
_entity_poly.type
_entity_poly.pdbx_seq_one_letter_code
_entity_poly.pdbx_strand_id
1 'polypeptide(L)'
;MRLKFSKFSAALIAIAILLTAARAEARPQRRAPRAAQDEPSPLRPGRPAPISHQTLYVDPAVGSDRQAGSQRQPFQTITHALSVAQPNTVILLAPGDYSLATGETFPLQLQPGVTLQGGPGRGGQPATIRGGGEFDSPARSQQNAAIRAADRSGLAHVAIVNTQGHGIWIEAGSPTILESVLFGSQNTGIYVVNGAPTIQNSYFSQNGMAGLVIFGDSPARIQGNTFEATGVGITVAAGAAPEISNNRIIGNETGLMLLGNVQPVLRNNEITGNQRNGAATERPNQPEAEPETKTTAVENARSISQPSPLAAAETLPTVTVTPPASRWPEVTTESGDFQIADRPRPRILEDRGPNLDEPEPLD
;
A
#
# COMPACT_ATOMS: atom_id res chain seq x y z
N MET A 1 46.71 63.73 -8.97
CA MET A 1 46.54 63.11 -10.30
C MET A 1 45.38 63.84 -10.99
N ARG A 2 45.54 64.30 -12.24
CA ARG A 2 44.59 65.23 -12.90
C ARG A 2 43.48 64.47 -13.64
N LEU A 3 42.25 65.01 -13.63
CA LEU A 3 41.30 64.82 -14.74
C LEU A 3 40.59 66.15 -15.04
N LYS A 4 40.26 66.39 -16.31
CA LYS A 4 40.02 67.73 -16.87
C LYS A 4 38.53 68.02 -17.10
N PHE A 5 38.12 69.27 -16.92
CA PHE A 5 36.93 69.83 -17.57
C PHE A 5 37.18 70.09 -19.06
N SER A 6 36.14 69.96 -19.89
CA SER A 6 36.04 70.63 -21.18
C SER A 6 34.57 70.92 -21.51
N LYS A 7 34.28 72.09 -22.07
CA LYS A 7 32.96 72.54 -22.54
C LYS A 7 33.03 72.78 -24.05
N PHE A 8 31.96 72.54 -24.81
CA PHE A 8 31.78 73.15 -26.14
C PHE A 8 30.30 73.36 -26.52
N SER A 9 30.06 74.31 -27.42
CA SER A 9 28.76 74.80 -27.92
C SER A 9 28.97 75.42 -29.32
N ALA A 10 27.98 75.81 -30.13
CA ALA A 10 26.55 76.04 -29.90
C ALA A 10 25.70 75.70 -31.16
N ALA A 11 24.71 76.55 -31.50
CA ALA A 11 23.81 76.55 -32.67
C ALA A 11 22.58 75.62 -32.58
N LEU A 12 21.31 76.05 -32.40
CA LEU A 12 20.57 77.32 -32.64
C LEU A 12 20.06 77.49 -34.09
N ILE A 13 18.77 77.85 -34.22
CA ILE A 13 17.88 78.17 -35.39
C ILE A 13 16.66 77.21 -35.41
N ALA A 14 15.39 77.60 -35.64
CA ALA A 14 14.60 78.81 -35.37
C ALA A 14 13.10 78.51 -35.67
N ILE A 15 12.16 79.16 -34.94
CA ILE A 15 10.89 79.82 -35.41
C ILE A 15 10.02 79.14 -36.51
N ALA A 16 8.68 79.06 -36.51
CA ALA A 16 7.54 79.24 -35.56
C ALA A 16 6.22 79.02 -36.39
N ILE A 17 5.03 79.37 -35.85
CA ILE A 17 3.75 79.67 -36.59
C ILE A 17 2.97 78.42 -37.09
N LEU A 18 1.62 78.30 -37.06
CA LEU A 18 0.48 79.17 -36.69
C LEU A 18 -0.64 78.37 -35.97
N LEU A 19 -1.54 79.06 -35.25
CA LEU A 19 -2.83 78.51 -34.78
C LEU A 19 -3.88 78.45 -35.91
N THR A 20 -4.81 77.50 -35.82
CA THR A 20 -6.22 77.71 -36.22
C THR A 20 -7.14 77.10 -35.17
N ALA A 21 -8.15 77.85 -34.72
CA ALA A 21 -9.09 77.46 -33.67
C ALA A 21 -10.55 77.55 -34.13
N ALA A 22 -11.36 76.55 -33.79
CA ALA A 22 -12.82 76.60 -33.63
C ALA A 22 -13.26 75.27 -32.99
N ARG A 23 -13.69 75.24 -31.72
CA ARG A 23 -15.00 75.66 -31.17
C ARG A 23 -16.04 74.53 -31.24
N ALA A 24 -16.27 73.87 -30.11
CA ALA A 24 -17.48 73.12 -29.81
C ALA A 24 -17.85 73.31 -28.34
N GLU A 25 -19.00 73.93 -28.11
CA GLU A 25 -19.75 74.01 -26.84
C GLU A 25 -20.37 72.61 -26.54
N ALA A 26 -20.78 72.20 -25.34
CA ALA A 26 -20.57 72.61 -23.95
C ALA A 26 -21.24 71.55 -23.02
N ARG A 27 -21.23 71.77 -21.69
CA ARG A 27 -21.99 71.07 -20.62
C ARG A 27 -21.41 69.72 -20.12
N PRO A 28 -21.69 69.34 -18.87
CA PRO A 28 -21.54 70.14 -17.65
C PRO A 28 -20.61 69.45 -16.62
N GLN A 29 -19.88 70.21 -15.82
CA GLN A 29 -19.05 69.66 -14.76
C GLN A 29 -19.90 69.06 -13.63
N ARG A 30 -19.89 67.72 -13.49
CA ARG A 30 -20.20 67.08 -12.20
C ARG A 30 -18.97 67.13 -11.32
N ARG A 31 -19.10 67.72 -10.12
CA ARG A 31 -18.05 67.73 -9.09
C ARG A 31 -17.66 66.28 -8.73
N ALA A 32 -16.36 66.03 -8.61
CA ALA A 32 -15.84 64.74 -8.17
C ALA A 32 -16.11 64.50 -6.68
N PRO A 33 -16.45 63.27 -6.26
CA PRO A 33 -16.17 62.80 -4.92
C PRO A 33 -14.71 62.32 -4.83
N ARG A 34 -13.99 62.90 -3.87
CA ARG A 34 -12.97 62.30 -2.97
C ARG A 34 -12.21 61.05 -3.47
N ALA A 35 -10.87 61.16 -3.45
CA ALA A 35 -9.94 60.09 -3.82
C ALA A 35 -10.28 58.72 -3.19
N ALA A 36 -10.44 57.72 -4.05
CA ALA A 36 -10.22 56.33 -3.67
C ALA A 36 -8.72 56.10 -3.59
N GLN A 37 -8.25 55.63 -2.43
CA GLN A 37 -6.88 55.15 -2.24
C GLN A 37 -6.71 53.82 -3.00
N ASP A 38 -5.46 53.44 -3.28
CA ASP A 38 -5.12 52.26 -4.07
C ASP A 38 -5.89 50.99 -3.65
N GLU A 39 -6.85 50.55 -4.47
CA GLU A 39 -7.34 49.18 -4.39
C GLU A 39 -6.30 48.26 -5.06
N PRO A 40 -5.69 47.31 -4.33
CA PRO A 40 -4.80 46.34 -4.96
C PRO A 40 -5.62 45.51 -5.94
N SER A 41 -5.15 45.42 -7.18
CA SER A 41 -5.75 44.56 -8.20
C SER A 41 -5.94 43.14 -7.64
N PRO A 42 -7.11 42.50 -7.84
CA PRO A 42 -7.35 41.17 -7.29
C PRO A 42 -6.26 40.23 -7.80
N LEU A 43 -5.48 39.69 -6.86
CA LEU A 43 -4.45 38.70 -7.15
C LEU A 43 -5.12 37.56 -7.94
N ARG A 44 -4.78 37.45 -9.23
CA ARG A 44 -5.09 36.23 -9.99
C ARG A 44 -4.57 35.07 -9.13
N PRO A 45 -5.40 34.08 -8.77
CA PRO A 45 -4.90 32.91 -8.05
C PRO A 45 -3.77 32.34 -8.90
N GLY A 46 -2.55 32.38 -8.34
CA GLY A 46 -1.37 31.89 -9.03
C GLY A 46 -1.64 30.46 -9.44
N ARG A 47 -1.48 30.15 -10.73
CA ARG A 47 -1.56 28.76 -11.22
C ARG A 47 -0.68 27.93 -10.27
N PRO A 48 -1.21 26.91 -9.57
CA PRO A 48 -0.42 26.17 -8.62
C PRO A 48 0.84 25.68 -9.34
N ALA A 49 2.00 25.92 -8.72
CA ALA A 49 3.27 25.51 -9.30
C ALA A 49 3.18 24.01 -9.62
N PRO A 50 3.65 23.56 -10.80
CA PRO A 50 3.62 22.14 -11.12
C PRO A 50 4.36 21.38 -10.02
N ILE A 51 3.67 20.45 -9.36
CA ILE A 51 4.27 19.61 -8.33
C ILE A 51 5.30 18.72 -9.02
N SER A 52 6.57 19.13 -8.97
CA SER A 52 7.68 18.40 -9.54
C SER A 52 7.94 17.16 -8.70
N HIS A 53 7.48 16.01 -9.20
CA HIS A 53 7.91 14.71 -8.70
C HIS A 53 9.23 14.32 -9.35
N GLN A 54 10.09 13.64 -8.59
CA GLN A 54 11.26 12.98 -9.15
C GLN A 54 10.85 11.62 -9.69
N THR A 55 11.45 11.16 -10.79
CA THR A 55 11.27 9.79 -11.29
C THR A 55 12.62 9.07 -11.29
N LEU A 56 12.66 7.93 -10.61
CA LEU A 56 13.78 6.99 -10.65
C LEU A 56 13.33 5.71 -11.39
N TYR A 57 14.26 5.02 -12.03
CA TYR A 57 14.00 3.80 -12.78
C TYR A 57 14.85 2.66 -12.23
N VAL A 58 14.26 1.48 -12.06
CA VAL A 58 14.93 0.27 -11.54
C VAL A 58 14.64 -0.91 -12.46
N ASP A 59 15.68 -1.60 -12.88
CA ASP A 59 15.60 -2.80 -13.72
C ASP A 59 16.57 -3.86 -13.18
N PRO A 60 16.09 -5.01 -12.67
CA PRO A 60 16.93 -6.00 -12.00
C PRO A 60 17.77 -6.82 -12.99
N ALA A 61 17.44 -6.79 -14.28
CA ALA A 61 18.09 -7.57 -15.33
C ALA A 61 19.19 -6.78 -16.05
N VAL A 62 19.03 -5.46 -16.24
CA VAL A 62 20.01 -4.62 -16.98
C VAL A 62 20.48 -3.36 -16.24
N GLY A 63 19.94 -3.07 -15.06
CA GLY A 63 20.32 -1.89 -14.26
C GLY A 63 21.65 -2.04 -13.53
N SER A 64 22.12 -0.94 -12.92
CA SER A 64 23.27 -0.96 -12.01
C SER A 64 23.21 0.16 -10.98
N ASP A 65 23.44 -0.16 -9.71
CA ASP A 65 23.42 0.79 -8.58
C ASP A 65 24.60 1.78 -8.54
N ARG A 66 25.39 1.84 -9.62
CA ARG A 66 26.40 2.88 -9.88
C ARG A 66 25.93 3.94 -10.88
N GLN A 67 24.71 3.82 -11.40
CA GLN A 67 24.13 4.70 -12.41
C GLN A 67 23.40 5.89 -11.79
N ALA A 68 22.76 6.71 -12.62
CA ALA A 68 21.96 7.87 -12.18
C ALA A 68 20.47 7.56 -11.89
N GLY A 69 20.02 6.31 -12.05
CA GLY A 69 18.62 5.93 -11.88
C GLY A 69 17.68 6.50 -12.96
N SER A 70 18.21 6.81 -14.14
CA SER A 70 17.43 7.37 -15.26
C SER A 70 16.89 6.27 -16.17
N GLN A 71 15.91 6.59 -17.04
CA GLN A 71 15.32 5.60 -17.96
C GLN A 71 16.34 4.89 -18.87
N ARG A 72 17.48 5.51 -19.18
CA ARG A 72 18.56 4.92 -20.00
C ARG A 72 19.66 4.26 -19.18
N GLN A 73 19.69 4.52 -17.88
CA GLN A 73 20.69 4.07 -16.93
C GLN A 73 19.99 3.79 -15.59
N PRO A 74 19.12 2.76 -15.53
CA PRO A 74 18.36 2.45 -14.35
C PRO A 74 19.26 1.89 -13.25
N PHE A 75 18.79 2.00 -12.00
CA PHE A 75 19.35 1.24 -10.88
C PHE A 75 19.04 -0.25 -11.05
N GLN A 76 19.80 -1.10 -10.38
CA GLN A 76 19.56 -2.53 -10.34
C GLN A 76 18.55 -2.89 -9.25
N THR A 77 18.69 -2.27 -8.06
CA THR A 77 17.91 -2.64 -6.87
C THR A 77 16.94 -1.55 -6.44
N ILE A 78 15.78 -1.99 -5.95
CA ILE A 78 14.80 -1.17 -5.23
C ILE A 78 15.44 -0.64 -3.94
N THR A 79 16.23 -1.48 -3.27
CA THR A 79 17.02 -1.15 -2.08
C THR A 79 17.85 0.12 -2.28
N HIS A 80 18.65 0.19 -3.35
CA HIS A 80 19.44 1.38 -3.64
C HIS A 80 18.55 2.57 -4.03
N ALA A 81 17.55 2.37 -4.88
CA ALA A 81 16.63 3.42 -5.29
C ALA A 81 15.91 4.08 -4.10
N LEU A 82 15.47 3.29 -3.11
CA LEU A 82 14.85 3.76 -1.87
C LEU A 82 15.82 4.54 -0.98
N SER A 83 17.12 4.20 -0.99
CA SER A 83 18.15 4.90 -0.20
C SER A 83 18.51 6.30 -0.73
N VAL A 84 18.29 6.55 -2.03
CA VAL A 84 18.59 7.83 -2.68
C VAL A 84 17.34 8.66 -2.99
N ALA A 85 16.14 8.07 -2.86
CA ALA A 85 14.88 8.74 -3.14
C ALA A 85 14.57 9.83 -2.10
N GLN A 86 14.19 11.00 -2.60
CA GLN A 86 13.66 12.09 -1.77
C GLN A 86 12.13 11.96 -1.66
N PRO A 87 11.48 12.59 -0.66
CA PRO A 87 10.01 12.68 -0.65
C PRO A 87 9.48 13.27 -1.96
N ASN A 88 8.32 12.81 -2.42
CA ASN A 88 7.75 13.09 -3.74
C ASN A 88 8.53 12.45 -4.92
N THR A 89 9.10 11.27 -4.71
CA THR A 89 9.72 10.44 -5.76
C THR A 89 8.81 9.28 -6.17
N VAL A 90 8.68 9.04 -7.48
CA VAL A 90 8.13 7.81 -8.05
C VAL A 90 9.29 6.94 -8.54
N ILE A 91 9.38 5.72 -8.04
CA ILE A 91 10.35 4.71 -8.45
C ILE A 91 9.61 3.74 -9.39
N LEU A 92 9.92 3.82 -10.68
CA LEU A 92 9.36 2.97 -11.73
C LEU A 92 10.14 1.66 -11.82
N LEU A 93 9.44 0.55 -11.61
CA LEU A 93 9.96 -0.81 -11.66
C LEU A 93 9.71 -1.42 -13.04
N ALA A 94 10.78 -1.90 -13.67
CA ALA A 94 10.69 -2.76 -14.84
C ALA A 94 10.06 -4.13 -14.47
N PRO A 95 9.48 -4.85 -15.43
CA PRO A 95 9.08 -6.25 -15.24
C PRO A 95 10.28 -7.12 -14.84
N GLY A 96 10.10 -7.97 -13.82
CA GLY A 96 11.14 -8.86 -13.32
C GLY A 96 10.92 -9.28 -11.87
N ASP A 97 11.66 -10.29 -11.41
CA ASP A 97 11.73 -10.67 -9.98
C ASP A 97 12.78 -9.80 -9.27
N TYR A 98 12.37 -9.18 -8.17
CA TYR A 98 13.19 -8.40 -7.25
C TYR A 98 13.32 -9.19 -5.95
N SER A 99 14.50 -9.76 -5.70
CA SER A 99 14.75 -10.73 -4.63
C SER A 99 16.17 -10.61 -4.08
N LEU A 100 16.47 -11.38 -3.01
CA LEU A 100 17.85 -11.53 -2.51
C LEU A 100 18.84 -11.96 -3.62
N ALA A 101 18.39 -12.78 -4.57
CA ALA A 101 19.22 -13.25 -5.69
C ALA A 101 19.53 -12.16 -6.73
N THR A 102 18.72 -11.08 -6.79
CA THR A 102 18.95 -9.93 -7.65
C THR A 102 19.57 -8.74 -6.91
N GLY A 103 19.98 -8.93 -5.65
CA GLY A 103 20.70 -7.94 -4.84
C GLY A 103 19.83 -7.11 -3.89
N GLU A 104 18.53 -7.40 -3.75
CA GLU A 104 17.69 -6.70 -2.77
C GLU A 104 18.10 -7.03 -1.33
N THR A 105 17.92 -6.08 -0.41
CA THR A 105 18.02 -6.29 1.04
C THR A 105 16.64 -6.12 1.68
N PHE A 106 16.16 -7.16 2.35
CA PHE A 106 14.85 -7.17 3.00
C PHE A 106 14.94 -6.88 4.51
N PRO A 107 13.91 -6.27 5.13
CA PRO A 107 12.70 -5.73 4.50
C PRO A 107 12.97 -4.43 3.73
N LEU A 108 12.31 -4.26 2.58
CA LEU A 108 12.37 -3.02 1.80
C LEU A 108 11.71 -1.87 2.57
N GLN A 109 12.48 -0.82 2.86
CA GLN A 109 12.04 0.33 3.66
C GLN A 109 11.44 1.40 2.76
N LEU A 110 10.13 1.32 2.52
CA LEU A 110 9.42 2.23 1.64
C LEU A 110 9.17 3.58 2.34
N GLN A 111 9.94 4.58 1.91
CA GLN A 111 10.11 5.87 2.59
C GLN A 111 8.89 6.81 2.49
N PRO A 112 8.73 7.77 3.43
CA PRO A 112 7.61 8.70 3.42
C PRO A 112 7.54 9.55 2.16
N GLY A 113 6.37 9.56 1.51
CA GLY A 113 6.16 10.29 0.25
C GLY A 113 6.87 9.70 -0.97
N VAL A 114 7.42 8.49 -0.89
CA VAL A 114 7.97 7.75 -2.04
C VAL A 114 6.96 6.72 -2.52
N THR A 115 6.82 6.57 -3.83
CA THR A 115 5.93 5.59 -4.47
C THR A 115 6.75 4.55 -5.25
N LEU A 116 6.56 3.26 -4.97
CA LEU A 116 6.98 2.18 -5.87
C LEU A 116 5.85 1.94 -6.88
N GLN A 117 6.17 1.94 -8.18
CA GLN A 117 5.20 1.68 -9.22
C GLN A 117 5.73 0.70 -10.27
N GLY A 118 5.05 -0.42 -10.45
CA GLY A 118 5.31 -1.33 -11.57
C GLY A 118 4.83 -0.76 -12.91
N GLY A 119 5.54 -1.09 -13.99
CA GLY A 119 5.04 -0.89 -15.35
C GLY A 119 4.10 -2.01 -15.81
N PRO A 120 3.20 -1.76 -16.79
CA PRO A 120 2.48 -2.83 -17.45
C PRO A 120 3.48 -3.77 -18.16
N GLY A 121 3.47 -5.04 -17.77
CA GLY A 121 4.43 -6.04 -18.21
C GLY A 121 4.56 -6.17 -19.73
N ARG A 122 5.79 -6.17 -20.25
CA ARG A 122 6.04 -6.70 -21.60
C ARG A 122 5.71 -8.20 -21.58
N GLY A 123 4.63 -8.59 -22.26
CA GLY A 123 4.12 -9.97 -22.20
C GLY A 123 3.35 -10.31 -20.92
N GLY A 124 2.91 -9.32 -20.14
CA GLY A 124 2.03 -9.54 -18.98
C GLY A 124 2.71 -9.97 -17.67
N GLN A 125 4.05 -10.06 -17.63
CA GLN A 125 4.77 -10.31 -16.37
C GLN A 125 4.85 -9.03 -15.52
N PRO A 126 4.38 -9.03 -14.25
CA PRO A 126 4.47 -7.87 -13.37
C PRO A 126 5.87 -7.72 -12.76
N ALA A 127 6.17 -6.52 -12.24
CA ALA A 127 7.26 -6.34 -11.27
C ALA A 127 6.91 -7.13 -10.00
N THR A 128 7.74 -8.11 -9.64
CA THR A 128 7.45 -9.06 -8.53
C THR A 128 8.51 -8.94 -7.44
N ILE A 129 8.12 -8.45 -6.26
CA ILE A 129 8.98 -8.40 -5.08
C ILE A 129 8.83 -9.73 -4.33
N ARG A 130 9.92 -10.49 -4.24
CA ARG A 130 9.97 -11.84 -3.68
C ARG A 130 11.05 -11.95 -2.61
N GLY A 131 10.63 -11.91 -1.36
CA GLY A 131 11.53 -12.02 -0.21
C GLY A 131 10.88 -11.59 1.09
N GLY A 132 11.65 -11.71 2.17
CA GLY A 132 11.26 -11.32 3.52
C GLY A 132 12.51 -11.07 4.34
N GLY A 133 12.39 -10.23 5.36
CA GLY A 133 13.48 -9.96 6.30
C GLY A 133 12.94 -9.59 7.67
N GLU A 134 13.68 -10.00 8.69
CA GLU A 134 13.35 -9.73 10.10
C GLU A 134 13.50 -8.25 10.43
N PHE A 135 12.62 -7.75 11.30
CA PHE A 135 12.71 -6.44 11.92
C PHE A 135 11.97 -6.43 13.24
N ASP A 136 12.33 -5.51 14.14
CA ASP A 136 11.59 -5.30 15.38
C ASP A 136 10.44 -4.31 15.16
N SER A 137 9.21 -4.77 15.40
CA SER A 137 8.03 -3.93 15.58
C SER A 137 7.89 -3.53 17.05
N PRO A 138 7.84 -2.22 17.37
CA PRO A 138 7.50 -1.75 18.72
C PRO A 138 6.20 -2.35 19.29
N ALA A 139 5.21 -2.63 18.44
CA ALA A 139 3.93 -3.19 18.88
C ALA A 139 3.87 -4.73 18.90
N ARG A 140 4.74 -5.42 18.15
CA ARG A 140 4.62 -6.87 17.88
C ARG A 140 5.93 -7.66 18.00
N SER A 141 6.99 -7.07 18.56
CA SER A 141 8.33 -7.67 18.68
C SER A 141 8.92 -7.99 17.29
N GLN A 142 9.87 -8.93 17.22
CA GLN A 142 10.43 -9.43 15.95
C GLN A 142 9.33 -9.96 15.01
N GLN A 143 9.37 -9.50 13.76
CA GLN A 143 8.44 -9.82 12.67
C GLN A 143 9.21 -9.90 11.35
N ASN A 144 8.68 -10.65 10.38
CA ASN A 144 9.25 -10.76 9.03
C ASN A 144 8.33 -10.11 7.98
N ALA A 145 8.86 -9.24 7.12
CA ALA A 145 8.10 -8.62 6.02
C ALA A 145 8.91 -8.47 4.73
N ALA A 146 8.23 -8.43 3.57
CA ALA A 146 8.89 -8.00 2.31
C ALA A 146 9.05 -6.48 2.28
N ILE A 147 8.01 -5.73 2.66
CA ILE A 147 8.00 -4.26 2.63
C ILE A 147 7.54 -3.72 3.98
N ARG A 148 8.22 -2.70 4.49
CA ARG A 148 7.72 -1.83 5.57
C ARG A 148 7.32 -0.50 4.94
N ALA A 149 6.02 -0.19 4.93
CA ALA A 149 5.48 0.99 4.27
C ALA A 149 5.24 2.13 5.26
N ALA A 150 5.95 3.25 5.06
CA ALA A 150 5.87 4.42 5.91
C ALA A 150 4.70 5.36 5.53
N ASP A 151 4.51 6.40 6.33
CA ASP A 151 3.48 7.42 6.13
C ASP A 151 3.51 8.09 4.75
N ARG A 152 2.33 8.28 4.11
CA ARG A 152 2.17 8.87 2.77
C ARG A 152 3.01 8.21 1.67
N SER A 153 3.49 6.99 1.87
CA SER A 153 4.15 6.22 0.81
C SER A 153 3.13 5.59 -0.15
N GLY A 154 3.59 5.18 -1.34
CA GLY A 154 2.74 4.60 -2.37
C GLY A 154 3.26 3.25 -2.87
N LEU A 155 2.35 2.34 -3.21
CA LEU A 155 2.65 1.11 -3.94
C LEU A 155 1.56 0.87 -4.99
N ALA A 156 1.95 0.76 -6.26
CA ALA A 156 1.03 0.55 -7.37
C ALA A 156 1.56 -0.48 -8.38
N HIS A 157 0.69 -1.36 -8.89
CA HIS A 157 1.02 -2.30 -9.98
C HIS A 157 2.20 -3.25 -9.68
N VAL A 158 2.39 -3.62 -8.40
CA VAL A 158 3.46 -4.55 -7.96
C VAL A 158 2.84 -5.86 -7.47
N ALA A 159 3.51 -6.98 -7.75
CA ALA A 159 3.22 -8.28 -7.16
C ALA A 159 4.17 -8.55 -5.98
N ILE A 160 3.68 -9.05 -4.84
CA ILE A 160 4.45 -9.23 -3.60
C ILE A 160 4.26 -10.64 -3.05
N VAL A 161 5.37 -11.29 -2.71
CA VAL A 161 5.44 -12.64 -2.12
C VAL A 161 6.42 -12.67 -0.96
N ASN A 162 5.98 -13.19 0.20
CA ASN A 162 6.88 -13.48 1.33
C ASN A 162 6.58 -14.83 1.99
N THR A 163 7.33 -15.87 1.62
CA THR A 163 7.18 -17.23 2.15
C THR A 163 7.72 -17.42 3.58
N GLN A 164 8.08 -16.33 4.28
CA GLN A 164 8.61 -16.34 5.65
C GLN A 164 7.82 -15.43 6.61
N GLY A 165 6.80 -14.71 6.14
CA GLY A 165 6.12 -13.70 6.95
C GLY A 165 5.02 -12.95 6.21
N HIS A 166 5.00 -11.63 6.39
CA HIS A 166 3.99 -10.73 5.82
C HIS A 166 4.47 -10.14 4.48
N GLY A 167 3.55 -9.88 3.55
CA GLY A 167 3.87 -9.14 2.32
C GLY A 167 4.26 -7.69 2.65
N ILE A 168 3.31 -6.92 3.19
CA ILE A 168 3.53 -5.53 3.62
C ILE A 168 3.20 -5.39 5.11
N TRP A 169 4.11 -4.76 5.86
CA TRP A 169 3.89 -4.28 7.21
C TRP A 169 3.64 -2.77 7.24
N ILE A 170 2.60 -2.34 7.95
CA ILE A 170 2.20 -0.93 8.09
C ILE A 170 2.05 -0.64 9.58
N GLU A 171 2.83 0.29 10.11
CA GLU A 171 2.86 0.64 11.53
C GLU A 171 2.86 2.15 11.67
N ALA A 172 1.81 2.71 12.29
CA ALA A 172 1.60 4.16 12.46
C ALA A 172 1.60 5.01 11.16
N GLY A 173 1.40 4.41 9.99
CA GLY A 173 1.48 5.07 8.68
C GLY A 173 0.16 5.10 7.88
N SER A 174 0.09 6.01 6.90
CA SER A 174 -1.03 6.15 5.95
C SER A 174 -0.64 5.88 4.46
N PRO A 175 -0.05 4.72 4.11
CA PRO A 175 0.33 4.44 2.72
C PRO A 175 -0.89 4.20 1.82
N THR A 176 -0.73 4.46 0.52
CA THR A 176 -1.71 4.11 -0.52
C THR A 176 -1.23 2.91 -1.33
N ILE A 177 -2.02 1.85 -1.36
CA ILE A 177 -1.74 0.60 -2.06
C ILE A 177 -2.83 0.40 -3.11
N LEU A 178 -2.45 0.35 -4.39
CA LEU A 178 -3.37 0.38 -5.52
C LEU A 178 -3.05 -0.73 -6.52
N GLU A 179 -4.08 -1.43 -7.02
CA GLU A 179 -3.98 -2.33 -8.19
C GLU A 179 -2.78 -3.29 -8.12
N SER A 180 -2.53 -3.83 -6.91
CA SER A 180 -1.36 -4.65 -6.59
C SER A 180 -1.78 -6.06 -6.22
N VAL A 181 -0.85 -7.01 -6.34
CA VAL A 181 -1.10 -8.45 -6.15
C VAL A 181 -0.30 -8.91 -4.94
N LEU A 182 -0.97 -9.52 -3.96
CA LEU A 182 -0.32 -10.00 -2.74
C LEU A 182 -0.64 -11.48 -2.57
N PHE A 183 0.36 -12.32 -2.83
CA PHE A 183 0.14 -13.75 -2.96
C PHE A 183 1.22 -14.62 -2.33
N GLY A 184 0.82 -15.79 -1.84
CA GLY A 184 1.75 -16.77 -1.29
C GLY A 184 2.52 -16.30 -0.06
N SER A 185 2.04 -15.28 0.67
CA SER A 185 2.65 -14.89 1.94
C SER A 185 2.34 -15.93 3.01
N GLN A 186 3.36 -16.39 3.75
CA GLN A 186 3.18 -17.40 4.79
C GLN A 186 2.17 -16.95 5.87
N ASN A 187 2.28 -15.68 6.28
CA ASN A 187 1.39 -15.10 7.29
C ASN A 187 0.29 -14.27 6.62
N THR A 188 0.58 -13.01 6.30
CA THR A 188 -0.46 -12.04 5.87
C THR A 188 -0.05 -11.30 4.62
N GLY A 189 -0.97 -11.05 3.68
CA GLY A 189 -0.72 -10.13 2.56
C GLY A 189 -0.34 -8.73 3.07
N ILE A 190 -1.21 -8.09 3.86
CA ILE A 190 -0.94 -6.83 4.57
C ILE A 190 -1.26 -6.96 6.06
N TYR A 191 -0.34 -6.55 6.92
CA TYR A 191 -0.57 -6.42 8.36
C TYR A 191 -0.49 -4.94 8.77
N VAL A 192 -1.56 -4.42 9.39
CA VAL A 192 -1.68 -3.01 9.82
C VAL A 192 -1.76 -2.92 11.34
N VAL A 193 -0.94 -2.04 11.93
CA VAL A 193 -0.99 -1.69 13.36
C VAL A 193 -1.05 -0.18 13.53
N ASN A 194 -2.12 0.31 14.18
CA ASN A 194 -2.37 1.74 14.44
C ASN A 194 -2.22 2.63 13.19
N GLY A 195 -2.65 2.14 12.02
CA GLY A 195 -2.37 2.72 10.71
C GLY A 195 -3.63 3.06 9.92
N ALA A 196 -3.53 4.06 9.05
CA ALA A 196 -4.64 4.55 8.23
C ALA A 196 -4.39 4.36 6.71
N PRO A 197 -4.04 3.15 6.22
CA PRO A 197 -3.78 2.94 4.80
C PRO A 197 -5.06 3.02 3.96
N THR A 198 -4.89 3.40 2.69
CA THR A 198 -5.90 3.19 1.65
C THR A 198 -5.45 2.03 0.76
N ILE A 199 -6.27 0.98 0.70
CA ILE A 199 -5.98 -0.27 -0.04
C ILE A 199 -7.10 -0.45 -1.06
N GLN A 200 -6.75 -0.31 -2.35
CA GLN A 200 -7.70 -0.20 -3.45
C GLN A 200 -7.41 -1.14 -4.62
N ASN A 201 -8.47 -1.72 -5.19
CA ASN A 201 -8.46 -2.52 -6.43
C ASN A 201 -7.40 -3.64 -6.48
N SER A 202 -6.95 -4.10 -5.30
CA SER A 202 -5.85 -5.05 -5.15
C SER A 202 -6.37 -6.47 -4.95
N TYR A 203 -5.53 -7.46 -5.22
CA TYR A 203 -5.89 -8.87 -5.23
C TYR A 203 -5.02 -9.65 -4.24
N PHE A 204 -5.67 -10.39 -3.35
CA PHE A 204 -5.05 -11.14 -2.26
C PHE A 204 -5.39 -12.62 -2.41
N SER A 205 -4.37 -13.47 -2.57
CA SER A 205 -4.59 -14.90 -2.82
C SER A 205 -3.55 -15.81 -2.18
N GLN A 206 -3.96 -16.99 -1.69
CA GLN A 206 -3.03 -18.01 -1.15
C GLN A 206 -2.13 -17.48 0.00
N ASN A 207 -2.64 -16.53 0.80
CA ASN A 207 -1.95 -16.02 1.98
C ASN A 207 -2.36 -16.87 3.20
N GLY A 208 -1.38 -17.46 3.89
CA GLY A 208 -1.60 -18.61 4.78
C GLY A 208 -2.48 -18.31 5.99
N MET A 209 -2.19 -17.24 6.74
CA MET A 209 -3.03 -16.82 7.88
C MET A 209 -4.17 -15.89 7.42
N ALA A 210 -3.87 -14.85 6.65
CA ALA A 210 -4.91 -13.92 6.18
C ALA A 210 -4.51 -13.11 4.93
N GLY A 211 -5.49 -12.61 4.18
CA GLY A 211 -5.26 -11.60 3.15
C GLY A 211 -4.85 -10.26 3.76
N LEU A 212 -5.64 -9.78 4.73
CA LEU A 212 -5.43 -8.49 5.41
C LEU A 212 -5.75 -8.60 6.91
N VAL A 213 -4.87 -8.09 7.76
CA VAL A 213 -5.11 -7.90 9.21
C VAL A 213 -5.05 -6.41 9.54
N ILE A 214 -6.06 -5.92 10.26
CA ILE A 214 -6.18 -4.54 10.74
C ILE A 214 -6.28 -4.57 12.26
N PHE A 215 -5.29 -3.99 12.96
CA PHE A 215 -5.16 -4.04 14.42
C PHE A 215 -4.97 -2.65 15.02
N GLY A 216 -5.49 -2.42 16.23
CA GLY A 216 -5.29 -1.16 16.95
C GLY A 216 -6.10 0.00 16.38
N ASP A 217 -5.71 1.23 16.70
CA ASP A 217 -6.39 2.46 16.22
C ASP A 217 -6.11 2.69 14.72
N SER A 218 -6.85 1.96 13.89
CA SER A 218 -6.59 1.83 12.45
C SER A 218 -7.83 2.18 11.62
N PRO A 219 -8.04 3.46 11.26
CA PRO A 219 -9.12 3.93 10.39
C PRO A 219 -8.79 3.68 8.90
N ALA A 220 -8.46 2.44 8.55
CA ALA A 220 -8.07 2.04 7.20
C ALA A 220 -9.24 2.08 6.21
N ARG A 221 -8.99 2.40 4.93
CA ARG A 221 -9.98 2.30 3.84
C ARG A 221 -9.64 1.15 2.91
N ILE A 222 -10.52 0.15 2.86
CA ILE A 222 -10.37 -1.08 2.08
C ILE A 222 -11.48 -1.11 1.02
N GLN A 223 -11.14 -0.85 -0.25
CA GLN A 223 -12.15 -0.66 -1.29
C GLN A 223 -11.86 -1.39 -2.62
N GLY A 224 -12.85 -2.11 -3.16
CA GLY A 224 -12.75 -2.70 -4.50
C GLY A 224 -11.78 -3.88 -4.62
N ASN A 225 -11.27 -4.40 -3.51
CA ASN A 225 -10.29 -5.48 -3.50
C ASN A 225 -10.97 -6.85 -3.65
N THR A 226 -10.20 -7.85 -4.09
CA THR A 226 -10.62 -9.26 -4.07
C THR A 226 -9.71 -10.06 -3.14
N PHE A 227 -10.32 -10.83 -2.23
CA PHE A 227 -9.66 -11.72 -1.27
C PHE A 227 -10.15 -13.15 -1.51
N GLU A 228 -9.27 -14.04 -1.95
CA GLU A 228 -9.62 -15.42 -2.26
C GLU A 228 -8.58 -16.46 -1.85
N ALA A 229 -9.02 -17.68 -1.54
CA ALA A 229 -8.14 -18.79 -1.15
C ALA A 229 -7.11 -18.42 -0.05
N THR A 230 -7.45 -17.55 0.89
CA THR A 230 -6.65 -17.26 2.10
C THR A 230 -7.25 -17.96 3.33
N GLY A 231 -6.50 -18.02 4.43
CA GLY A 231 -7.03 -18.44 5.74
C GLY A 231 -8.22 -17.57 6.15
N VAL A 232 -7.95 -16.32 6.56
CA VAL A 232 -8.99 -15.29 6.72
C VAL A 232 -8.90 -14.26 5.60
N GLY A 233 -10.01 -13.90 4.95
CA GLY A 233 -10.01 -12.84 3.92
C GLY A 233 -9.58 -11.49 4.51
N ILE A 234 -10.34 -11.01 5.50
CA ILE A 234 -10.01 -9.81 6.29
C ILE A 234 -10.22 -10.09 7.79
N THR A 235 -9.24 -9.74 8.62
CA THR A 235 -9.36 -9.71 10.09
C THR A 235 -9.32 -8.28 10.58
N VAL A 236 -10.29 -7.88 11.41
CA VAL A 236 -10.34 -6.59 12.10
C VAL A 236 -10.30 -6.84 13.61
N ALA A 237 -9.37 -6.21 14.34
CA ALA A 237 -9.11 -6.54 15.73
C ALA A 237 -8.78 -5.32 16.61
N ALA A 238 -9.06 -5.45 17.91
CA ALA A 238 -8.52 -4.61 18.99
C ALA A 238 -8.67 -3.09 18.77
N GLY A 239 -9.91 -2.60 18.69
CA GLY A 239 -10.21 -1.17 18.56
C GLY A 239 -10.30 -0.64 17.13
N ALA A 240 -9.90 -1.42 16.13
CA ALA A 240 -9.92 -0.98 14.73
C ALA A 240 -11.32 -0.61 14.22
N ALA A 241 -11.38 0.48 13.45
CA ALA A 241 -12.59 1.05 12.88
C ALA A 241 -12.45 1.34 11.36
N PRO A 242 -12.19 0.32 10.53
CA PRO A 242 -11.95 0.51 9.10
C PRO A 242 -13.25 0.72 8.28
N GLU A 243 -13.13 1.43 7.16
CA GLU A 243 -14.15 1.46 6.10
C GLU A 243 -13.86 0.34 5.09
N ILE A 244 -14.69 -0.68 5.04
CA ILE A 244 -14.57 -1.83 4.13
C ILE A 244 -15.73 -1.78 3.14
N SER A 245 -15.46 -1.43 1.88
CA SER A 245 -16.52 -1.25 0.87
C SER A 245 -16.26 -1.84 -0.52
N ASN A 246 -17.31 -2.39 -1.15
CA ASN A 246 -17.27 -2.90 -2.53
C ASN A 246 -16.19 -3.99 -2.76
N ASN A 247 -15.77 -4.72 -1.73
CA ASN A 247 -14.79 -5.80 -1.84
C ASN A 247 -15.48 -7.15 -2.12
N ARG A 248 -14.74 -8.08 -2.73
CA ARG A 248 -15.15 -9.46 -2.95
C ARG A 248 -14.30 -10.37 -2.05
N ILE A 249 -14.94 -11.17 -1.20
CA ILE A 249 -14.29 -11.99 -0.18
C ILE A 249 -14.83 -13.41 -0.34
N ILE A 250 -14.12 -14.20 -1.16
CA ILE A 250 -14.65 -15.42 -1.77
C ILE A 250 -13.73 -16.63 -1.58
N GLY A 251 -14.26 -17.81 -1.26
CA GLY A 251 -13.46 -19.04 -1.25
C GLY A 251 -12.34 -19.11 -0.20
N ASN A 252 -12.40 -18.32 0.88
CA ASN A 252 -11.44 -18.36 1.99
C ASN A 252 -11.87 -19.38 3.06
N GLU A 253 -11.02 -19.72 4.03
CA GLU A 253 -11.47 -20.53 5.18
C GLU A 253 -12.45 -19.74 6.05
N THR A 254 -12.18 -18.46 6.28
CA THR A 254 -13.08 -17.49 6.92
C THR A 254 -13.15 -16.21 6.10
N GLY A 255 -14.35 -15.70 5.82
CA GLY A 255 -14.49 -14.46 5.03
C GLY A 255 -13.97 -13.21 5.76
N LEU A 256 -14.69 -12.79 6.81
CA LEU A 256 -14.41 -11.59 7.60
C LEU A 256 -14.44 -11.93 9.09
N MET A 257 -13.35 -11.73 9.82
CA MET A 257 -13.27 -12.00 11.25
C MET A 257 -13.18 -10.71 12.07
N LEU A 258 -14.00 -10.56 13.11
CA LEU A 258 -14.08 -9.36 13.95
C LEU A 258 -13.73 -9.70 15.40
N LEU A 259 -12.59 -9.23 15.91
CA LEU A 259 -12.02 -9.68 17.20
C LEU A 259 -12.00 -8.56 18.25
N GLY A 260 -12.75 -8.77 19.32
CA GLY A 260 -12.89 -7.81 20.43
C GLY A 260 -13.84 -6.65 20.10
N ASN A 261 -13.63 -5.50 20.75
CA ASN A 261 -14.39 -4.28 20.46
C ASN A 261 -13.82 -3.61 19.20
N VAL A 262 -14.53 -3.72 18.07
CA VAL A 262 -14.17 -3.15 16.77
C VAL A 262 -15.38 -2.46 16.15
N GLN A 263 -15.16 -1.43 15.35
CA GLN A 263 -16.22 -0.58 14.79
C GLN A 263 -16.09 -0.42 13.26
N PRO A 264 -16.06 -1.51 12.47
CA PRO A 264 -15.93 -1.44 11.02
C PRO A 264 -17.21 -0.92 10.35
N VAL A 265 -17.06 -0.10 9.30
CA VAL A 265 -18.16 0.30 8.41
C VAL A 265 -18.14 -0.60 7.18
N LEU A 266 -19.14 -1.47 7.04
CA LEU A 266 -19.26 -2.42 5.93
C LEU A 266 -20.27 -1.92 4.90
N ARG A 267 -19.89 -1.80 3.61
CA ARG A 267 -20.80 -1.34 2.53
C ARG A 267 -20.59 -2.14 1.24
N ASN A 268 -21.66 -2.71 0.66
CA ASN A 268 -21.63 -3.36 -0.67
C ASN A 268 -20.56 -4.48 -0.85
N ASN A 269 -20.15 -5.18 0.21
CA ASN A 269 -19.18 -6.27 0.07
C ASN A 269 -19.88 -7.58 -0.32
N GLU A 270 -19.29 -8.32 -1.26
CA GLU A 270 -19.67 -9.69 -1.60
C GLU A 270 -18.86 -10.65 -0.72
N ILE A 271 -19.51 -11.38 0.18
CA ILE A 271 -18.85 -12.35 1.08
C ILE A 271 -19.53 -13.71 0.89
N THR A 272 -18.96 -14.56 0.04
CA THR A 272 -19.64 -15.76 -0.48
C THR A 272 -18.68 -16.94 -0.66
N GLY A 273 -19.16 -18.17 -0.45
CA GLY A 273 -18.37 -19.38 -0.75
C GLY A 273 -17.15 -19.61 0.16
N ASN A 274 -17.02 -18.88 1.26
CA ASN A 274 -16.00 -19.17 2.28
C ASN A 274 -16.45 -20.38 3.13
N GLN A 275 -15.53 -21.13 3.74
CA GLN A 275 -15.90 -22.29 4.57
C GLN A 275 -16.66 -21.85 5.84
N ARG A 276 -16.23 -20.74 6.45
CA ARG A 276 -16.92 -20.02 7.52
C ARG A 276 -17.39 -18.66 6.99
N ASN A 277 -18.69 -18.54 6.76
CA ASN A 277 -19.33 -17.28 6.37
C ASN A 277 -19.94 -16.61 7.61
N GLY A 278 -19.44 -15.44 7.97
CA GLY A 278 -19.99 -14.63 9.05
C GLY A 278 -18.92 -13.73 9.65
N ALA A 279 -19.34 -12.52 10.08
CA ALA A 279 -18.54 -11.66 10.93
C ALA A 279 -18.46 -12.27 12.33
N ALA A 280 -17.61 -13.29 12.51
CA ALA A 280 -17.49 -14.04 13.74
C ALA A 280 -16.88 -13.15 14.84
N THR A 281 -17.70 -12.77 15.83
CA THR A 281 -17.27 -12.03 17.02
C THR A 281 -16.77 -13.00 18.09
N GLU A 282 -15.55 -13.49 17.93
CA GLU A 282 -14.93 -14.33 18.97
C GLU A 282 -14.37 -13.44 20.10
N ARG A 283 -14.92 -13.63 21.31
CA ARG A 283 -14.38 -13.06 22.55
C ARG A 283 -13.39 -14.05 23.18
N PRO A 284 -12.15 -13.64 23.51
CA PRO A 284 -11.30 -14.42 24.40
C PRO A 284 -11.89 -14.42 25.82
N ASN A 285 -12.40 -15.58 26.26
CA ASN A 285 -12.80 -15.98 27.62
C ASN A 285 -12.85 -14.89 28.72
N GLN A 286 -14.03 -14.31 28.98
CA GLN A 286 -14.38 -13.73 30.29
C GLN A 286 -15.89 -13.89 30.59
N PRO A 287 -16.28 -14.01 31.89
CA PRO A 287 -17.66 -14.29 32.30
C PRO A 287 -18.60 -13.07 32.20
N GLU A 288 -19.89 -13.35 32.29
CA GLU A 288 -21.03 -12.54 31.87
C GLU A 288 -21.46 -11.45 32.88
N ALA A 289 -21.64 -10.20 32.43
CA ALA A 289 -22.51 -9.17 33.02
C ALA A 289 -22.68 -7.93 32.09
N GLU A 290 -23.89 -7.76 31.53
CA GLU A 290 -24.63 -6.52 31.15
C GLU A 290 -23.97 -5.31 30.42
N PRO A 291 -24.76 -4.50 29.67
CA PRO A 291 -25.83 -4.84 28.74
C PRO A 291 -25.52 -4.37 27.30
N GLU A 292 -26.33 -4.81 26.34
CA GLU A 292 -26.10 -4.64 24.89
C GLU A 292 -25.99 -3.17 24.42
N THR A 293 -24.88 -2.82 23.77
CA THR A 293 -24.82 -1.65 22.87
C THR A 293 -24.97 -2.12 21.42
N LYS A 294 -26.07 -1.73 20.79
CA LYS A 294 -26.50 -2.21 19.46
C LYS A 294 -25.44 -2.04 18.36
N THR A 295 -25.03 -3.15 17.75
CA THR A 295 -24.33 -3.20 16.47
C THR A 295 -25.20 -2.60 15.36
N THR A 296 -25.04 -1.31 15.09
CA THR A 296 -25.80 -0.54 14.09
C THR A 296 -25.05 -0.43 12.76
N ALA A 297 -24.65 -1.59 12.19
CA ALA A 297 -23.91 -1.65 10.92
C ALA A 297 -24.12 -2.94 10.09
N VAL A 298 -25.17 -3.74 10.35
CA VAL A 298 -25.48 -4.96 9.56
C VAL A 298 -26.70 -4.73 8.66
N GLU A 299 -26.71 -3.63 7.91
CA GLU A 299 -27.60 -3.44 6.77
C GLU A 299 -26.80 -3.55 5.46
N ASN A 300 -27.24 -4.44 4.57
CA ASN A 300 -26.74 -4.69 3.21
C ASN A 300 -25.59 -5.70 3.00
N ALA A 301 -25.11 -6.40 4.04
CA ALA A 301 -24.42 -7.67 3.80
C ALA A 301 -25.47 -8.74 3.43
N ARG A 302 -25.54 -9.15 2.16
CA ARG A 302 -26.39 -10.26 1.71
C ARG A 302 -25.85 -11.60 2.22
N SER A 303 -26.08 -11.88 3.51
CA SER A 303 -25.96 -13.23 4.04
C SER A 303 -27.11 -14.07 3.49
N ILE A 304 -26.88 -14.75 2.37
CA ILE A 304 -27.81 -15.75 1.84
C ILE A 304 -27.48 -17.05 2.58
N SER A 305 -28.42 -17.53 3.39
CA SER A 305 -28.24 -18.68 4.26
C SER A 305 -27.89 -19.96 3.49
N GLN A 306 -27.12 -20.85 4.12
CA GLN A 306 -26.77 -22.16 3.57
C GLN A 306 -28.02 -23.01 3.26
N PRO A 307 -28.01 -23.85 2.21
CA PRO A 307 -29.00 -24.90 2.05
C PRO A 307 -28.78 -26.03 3.07
N SER A 308 -29.86 -26.52 3.68
CA SER A 308 -29.85 -27.65 4.63
C SER A 308 -29.52 -28.99 3.94
N PRO A 309 -28.99 -30.00 4.68
CA PRO A 309 -28.52 -31.25 4.08
C PRO A 309 -29.62 -32.30 3.85
N LEU A 310 -29.38 -33.13 2.81
CA LEU A 310 -30.05 -34.38 2.42
C LEU A 310 -31.54 -34.33 1.98
N ALA A 311 -31.72 -34.34 0.66
CA ALA A 311 -32.69 -35.21 -0.01
C ALA A 311 -31.98 -35.90 -1.20
N ALA A 312 -32.49 -37.07 -1.63
CA ALA A 312 -31.78 -37.97 -2.55
C ALA A 312 -31.71 -37.47 -4.01
N ALA A 313 -30.86 -38.14 -4.79
CA ALA A 313 -30.48 -37.75 -6.15
C ALA A 313 -31.64 -37.69 -7.16
N GLU A 314 -31.72 -36.57 -7.88
CA GLU A 314 -32.19 -36.52 -9.27
C GLU A 314 -31.23 -35.67 -10.11
N THR A 315 -30.96 -36.08 -11.35
CA THR A 315 -29.99 -35.44 -12.23
C THR A 315 -30.67 -34.37 -13.09
N LEU A 316 -30.16 -33.13 -13.00
CA LEU A 316 -30.57 -32.01 -13.86
C LEU A 316 -29.38 -31.43 -14.64
N PRO A 317 -29.59 -30.91 -15.86
CA PRO A 317 -28.53 -30.77 -16.86
C PRO A 317 -27.55 -29.63 -16.58
N THR A 318 -26.29 -29.87 -16.93
CA THR A 318 -25.18 -28.92 -16.81
C THR A 318 -25.40 -27.69 -17.70
N VAL A 319 -25.72 -26.54 -17.11
CA VAL A 319 -25.65 -25.24 -17.79
C VAL A 319 -24.23 -24.69 -17.63
N THR A 320 -23.46 -24.73 -18.73
CA THR A 320 -22.08 -24.25 -18.75
C THR A 320 -22.06 -22.71 -18.73
N VAL A 321 -21.87 -22.10 -17.56
CA VAL A 321 -21.58 -20.67 -17.45
C VAL A 321 -20.08 -20.47 -17.65
N THR A 322 -19.69 -19.94 -18.81
CA THR A 322 -18.29 -19.59 -19.09
C THR A 322 -17.88 -18.39 -18.22
N PRO A 323 -16.79 -18.46 -17.43
CA PRO A 323 -16.30 -17.31 -16.68
C PRO A 323 -15.78 -16.22 -17.64
N PRO A 324 -15.90 -14.92 -17.28
CA PRO A 324 -15.26 -13.86 -18.04
C PRO A 324 -13.73 -14.02 -17.99
N ALA A 325 -13.08 -13.90 -19.14
CA ALA A 325 -11.66 -14.20 -19.29
C ALA A 325 -10.77 -13.42 -18.31
N SER A 326 -10.06 -14.15 -17.45
CA SER A 326 -9.02 -13.66 -16.56
C SER A 326 -7.89 -13.00 -17.35
N ARG A 327 -7.51 -11.77 -16.96
CA ARG A 327 -6.39 -11.02 -17.58
C ARG A 327 -5.02 -11.31 -16.99
N TRP A 328 -4.92 -12.34 -16.16
CA TRP A 328 -3.68 -12.75 -15.49
C TRP A 328 -3.50 -14.27 -15.63
N PRO A 329 -2.26 -14.76 -15.81
CA PRO A 329 -2.01 -16.16 -16.09
C PRO A 329 -2.39 -17.04 -14.90
N GLU A 330 -3.12 -18.10 -15.19
CA GLU A 330 -3.43 -19.18 -14.26
C GLU A 330 -2.13 -19.95 -13.97
N VAL A 331 -1.57 -19.77 -12.76
CA VAL A 331 -0.34 -20.46 -12.36
C VAL A 331 -0.71 -21.86 -11.88
N THR A 332 -0.69 -22.82 -12.81
CA THR A 332 -0.80 -24.24 -12.50
C THR A 332 0.43 -24.71 -11.73
N THR A 333 0.28 -25.01 -10.45
CA THR A 333 1.31 -25.70 -9.68
C THR A 333 1.32 -27.19 -10.06
N GLU A 334 2.30 -27.62 -10.85
CA GLU A 334 2.60 -29.05 -11.01
C GLU A 334 3.04 -29.63 -9.66
N SER A 335 2.27 -30.59 -9.15
CA SER A 335 2.62 -31.35 -7.95
C SER A 335 3.71 -32.38 -8.28
N GLY A 336 4.96 -31.94 -8.24
CA GLY A 336 6.13 -32.83 -8.32
C GLY A 336 6.39 -33.55 -6.99
N ASP A 337 6.39 -34.88 -7.00
CA ASP A 337 6.65 -35.73 -5.83
C ASP A 337 8.00 -35.39 -5.16
N PHE A 338 7.95 -34.93 -3.91
CA PHE A 338 9.13 -34.83 -3.05
C PHE A 338 9.16 -36.02 -2.08
N GLN A 339 9.98 -37.02 -2.39
CA GLN A 339 10.22 -38.13 -1.47
C GLN A 339 10.91 -37.63 -0.19
N ILE A 340 10.32 -37.92 0.97
CA ILE A 340 10.91 -37.59 2.27
C ILE A 340 12.06 -38.57 2.54
N ALA A 341 13.30 -38.08 2.39
CA ALA A 341 14.48 -38.81 2.83
C ALA A 341 14.56 -38.81 4.37
N ASP A 342 14.62 -40.01 4.94
CA ASP A 342 14.66 -40.26 6.38
C ASP A 342 15.88 -39.57 7.04
N ARG A 343 15.64 -38.83 8.14
CA ARG A 343 16.71 -38.20 8.95
C ARG A 343 16.59 -38.70 10.40
N PRO A 344 17.70 -39.17 11.01
CA PRO A 344 17.66 -39.77 12.33
C PRO A 344 17.35 -38.76 13.44
N ARG A 345 16.55 -39.19 14.43
CA ARG A 345 16.17 -38.39 15.59
C ARG A 345 17.39 -38.14 16.50
N PRO A 346 17.56 -36.94 17.08
CA PRO A 346 18.61 -36.70 18.09
C PRO A 346 18.31 -37.47 19.39
N ARG A 347 19.36 -38.04 20.00
CA ARG A 347 19.25 -38.70 21.32
C ARG A 347 19.11 -37.65 22.43
N ILE A 348 18.13 -37.83 23.29
CA ILE A 348 18.07 -37.14 24.59
C ILE A 348 19.05 -37.86 25.52
N LEU A 349 19.99 -37.11 26.10
CA LEU A 349 20.84 -37.57 27.20
C LEU A 349 20.11 -37.26 28.52
N GLU A 350 19.76 -38.30 29.27
CA GLU A 350 19.28 -38.14 30.65
C GLU A 350 20.45 -37.75 31.56
N ASP A 351 20.39 -36.55 32.13
CA ASP A 351 21.28 -36.12 33.19
C ASP A 351 20.87 -36.79 34.51
N ARG A 352 21.75 -37.61 35.10
CA ARG A 352 21.57 -38.20 36.42
C ARG A 352 22.69 -37.70 37.32
N GLY A 353 22.32 -36.86 38.30
CA GLY A 353 23.24 -36.33 39.30
C GLY A 353 23.91 -37.44 40.14
N PRO A 354 25.09 -37.15 40.72
CA PRO A 354 25.91 -38.15 41.39
C PRO A 354 25.33 -38.56 42.76
N ASN A 355 25.42 -39.86 43.05
CA ASN A 355 25.15 -40.41 44.37
C ASN A 355 26.46 -40.43 45.19
N LEU A 356 26.37 -40.21 46.50
CA LEU A 356 27.52 -40.21 47.42
C LEU A 356 27.72 -41.60 48.07
N ASP A 357 28.94 -41.82 48.57
CA ASP A 357 29.41 -42.91 49.47
C ASP A 357 29.40 -44.33 48.81
N GLU A 358 30.38 -45.24 49.00
CA GLU A 358 31.52 -45.41 49.93
C GLU A 358 32.79 -45.99 49.21
N PRO A 359 33.99 -46.06 49.83
CA PRO A 359 35.24 -46.55 49.20
C PRO A 359 35.73 -47.95 49.65
N GLU A 360 36.76 -48.46 48.94
CA GLU A 360 37.70 -49.57 49.30
C GLU A 360 37.13 -51.02 49.21
N PRO A 361 37.96 -52.07 48.93
CA PRO A 361 39.39 -52.18 49.27
C PRO A 361 40.42 -52.33 48.13
N LEU A 362 41.66 -51.97 48.50
CA LEU A 362 42.94 -52.27 47.85
C LEU A 362 43.22 -53.75 47.52
N ASP A 363 43.95 -53.95 46.41
CA ASP A 363 45.08 -54.89 46.23
C ASP A 363 46.05 -54.32 45.16
#